data_AF-A0A7C1P922-F1
#
_entry.id   AF-A0A7C1P922-F1
#
_cell.length_a   1.000
_cell.length_b   1.000
_cell.length_c   1.000
_cell.angle_alpha   90.00
_cell.angle_beta   90.00
_cell.angle_gamma   90.00
#
_symmetry.space_group_name_H-M   'P 1'
#
loop_
_entity.id
_entity.type
_entity.pdbx_description
1 polymer ?
#
loop_
_entity_poly.entity_id
_entity_poly.type
_entity_poly.pdbx_seq_one_letter_code
_entity_poly.pdbx_strand_id
1 'polypeptide(L)'
;MLRRLFRPPVTAPPSESRERLELPWTRGWYHVPRRSAGADFRREDYRTARANAREVARRTLGDALWEQLQQQGYLDVPSKRFPGVTYRLRVGLRIEVRCAPGVRCPWRFNYLCINPTYPLPEEEFFAHLYLYVRDNEDEVIRVAAPQPWDQPLGRTF
;
A
#
# COMPACT_ATOMS: atom_id res chain seq x y z
N MET A 1 44.09 -21.84 19.16
CA MET A 1 43.79 -20.62 19.92
C MET A 1 43.31 -19.55 18.94
N LEU A 2 42.02 -19.20 18.99
CA LEU A 2 41.38 -18.24 18.06
C LEU A 2 41.82 -16.80 18.33
N ARG A 3 42.37 -16.13 17.31
CA ARG A 3 42.52 -14.67 17.27
C ARG A 3 41.13 -14.04 17.10
N ARG A 4 40.61 -13.39 18.15
CA ARG A 4 39.46 -12.49 18.04
C ARG A 4 39.90 -11.20 17.34
N LEU A 5 39.40 -10.97 16.14
CA LEU A 5 39.48 -9.69 15.44
C LEU A 5 38.62 -8.68 16.22
N PHE A 6 39.25 -7.77 16.95
CA PHE A 6 38.58 -6.60 17.52
C PHE A 6 38.26 -5.63 16.38
N ARG A 7 36.99 -5.54 16.00
CA ARG A 7 36.46 -4.48 15.14
C ARG A 7 36.31 -3.23 16.01
N PRO A 8 36.90 -2.07 15.68
CA PRO A 8 36.67 -0.85 16.44
C PRO A 8 35.19 -0.45 16.32
N PRO A 9 34.60 0.15 17.37
CA PRO A 9 33.24 0.65 17.29
C PRO A 9 33.19 1.71 16.21
N VAL A 10 32.26 1.56 15.26
CA VAL A 10 31.92 2.61 14.32
C VAL A 10 31.44 3.79 15.16
N THR A 11 32.24 4.86 15.23
CA THR A 11 31.81 6.15 15.78
C THR A 11 30.60 6.59 14.98
N ALA A 12 29.42 6.43 15.57
CA ALA A 12 28.19 6.98 15.02
C ALA A 12 28.38 8.50 14.90
N PRO A 13 28.02 9.11 13.77
CA PRO A 13 28.07 10.56 13.64
C PRO A 13 27.20 11.21 14.73
N PRO A 14 27.57 12.40 15.22
CA PRO A 14 26.91 13.07 16.32
C PRO A 14 25.41 13.25 16.06
N SER A 15 24.62 13.02 17.10
CA SER A 15 23.15 12.92 17.11
C SER A 15 22.44 14.27 17.11
N GLU A 16 22.94 15.25 16.37
CA GLU A 16 22.33 16.58 16.26
C GLU A 16 21.69 16.70 14.87
N SER A 17 20.39 17.01 14.86
CA SER A 17 19.50 17.13 13.69
C SER A 17 19.22 15.87 12.86
N ARG A 18 18.98 14.71 13.49
CA ARG A 18 17.88 13.88 12.98
C ARG A 18 16.61 14.56 13.44
N GLU A 19 16.03 15.41 12.60
CA GLU A 19 14.60 15.74 12.74
C GLU A 19 13.88 14.44 13.09
N ARG A 20 13.17 14.45 14.21
CA ARG A 20 12.59 13.24 14.78
C ARG A 20 11.63 12.68 13.72
N LEU A 21 12.07 11.66 12.99
CA LEU A 21 11.33 11.10 11.87
C LEU A 21 9.87 10.93 12.29
N GLU A 22 8.95 11.43 11.48
CA GLU A 22 7.54 11.22 11.75
C GLU A 22 7.23 9.73 11.54
N LEU A 23 6.65 9.10 12.56
CA LEU A 23 6.27 7.69 12.55
C LEU A 23 4.74 7.55 12.69
N PRO A 24 3.95 8.03 11.73
CA PRO A 24 2.48 8.04 11.86
C PRO A 24 1.89 6.63 12.07
N TRP A 25 2.53 5.58 11.54
CA TRP A 25 2.08 4.19 11.69
C TRP A 25 2.19 3.63 13.12
N THR A 26 2.89 4.29 14.05
CA THR A 26 2.94 3.85 15.45
C THR A 26 1.81 4.43 16.29
N ARG A 27 1.04 5.37 15.75
CA ARG A 27 -0.06 6.06 16.45
C ARG A 27 -1.40 5.38 16.20
N GLY A 28 -2.34 5.52 17.15
CA GLY A 28 -3.71 5.06 17.02
C GLY A 28 -4.60 6.09 16.31
N TRP A 29 -5.07 5.78 15.10
CA TRP A 29 -5.89 6.69 14.26
C TRP A 29 -7.40 6.47 14.37
N TYR A 30 -7.87 5.87 15.48
CA TYR A 30 -9.29 5.52 15.66
C TYR A 30 -10.22 6.73 15.78
N HIS A 31 -9.68 7.87 16.21
CA HIS A 31 -10.43 9.11 16.42
C HIS A 31 -10.65 9.90 15.12
N VAL A 32 -9.90 9.61 14.06
CA VAL A 32 -10.04 10.32 12.77
C VAL A 32 -11.18 9.68 11.97
N PRO A 33 -12.14 10.48 11.49
CA PRO A 33 -13.21 9.98 10.62
C PRO A 33 -12.67 9.21 9.43
N ARG A 34 -13.42 8.21 8.95
CA ARG A 34 -13.06 7.50 7.72
C ARG A 34 -12.94 8.51 6.58
N ARG A 35 -11.85 8.41 5.81
CA ARG A 35 -11.56 9.28 4.66
C ARG A 35 -11.28 10.75 5.00
N SER A 36 -10.79 10.99 6.22
CA SER A 36 -10.25 12.26 6.65
C SER A 36 -8.82 12.07 7.12
N ALA A 37 -7.99 13.11 6.98
CA ALA A 37 -6.65 13.21 7.55
C ALA A 37 -6.63 13.91 8.93
N GLY A 38 -7.77 14.37 9.43
CA GLY A 38 -7.89 15.08 10.72
C GLY A 38 -8.71 16.36 10.61
N ALA A 39 -9.04 16.96 11.76
CA ALA A 39 -9.83 18.20 11.82
C ALA A 39 -9.08 19.43 11.28
N ASP A 40 -7.75 19.45 11.42
CA ASP A 40 -6.92 20.57 10.98
C ASP A 40 -6.58 20.52 9.49
N PHE A 41 -6.95 19.45 8.79
CA PHE A 41 -6.64 19.25 7.37
C PHE A 41 -7.62 20.00 6.49
N ARG A 42 -7.14 21.05 5.82
CA ARG A 42 -7.95 21.94 4.97
C ARG A 42 -8.03 21.41 3.55
N ARG A 43 -8.94 21.97 2.75
CA ARG A 43 -9.10 21.63 1.33
C ARG A 43 -7.80 21.76 0.53
N GLU A 44 -6.97 22.75 0.85
CA GLU A 44 -5.66 22.98 0.24
C GLU A 44 -4.66 21.87 0.57
N ASP A 45 -4.65 21.40 1.81
CA ASP A 45 -3.81 20.30 2.27
C ASP A 45 -4.21 19.00 1.54
N TYR A 46 -5.52 18.73 1.38
CA TYR A 46 -6.00 17.60 0.59
C TYR A 46 -5.54 17.68 -0.88
N ARG A 47 -5.62 18.86 -1.51
CA ARG A 47 -5.15 19.03 -2.90
C ARG A 47 -3.64 18.77 -3.00
N THR A 48 -2.87 19.34 -2.07
CA THR A 48 -1.40 19.18 -2.04
C THR A 48 -1.02 17.72 -1.79
N ALA A 49 -1.66 17.06 -0.82
CA ALA A 49 -1.43 15.66 -0.50
C ALA A 49 -1.74 14.74 -1.70
N ARG A 50 -2.86 14.97 -2.40
CA ARG A 50 -3.20 14.20 -3.60
C ARG A 50 -2.22 14.44 -4.75
N ALA A 51 -1.78 15.68 -4.96
CA ALA A 51 -0.78 15.99 -5.98
C ALA A 51 0.57 15.29 -5.69
N ASN A 52 1.01 15.31 -4.42
CA ASN A 52 2.22 14.62 -3.99
C ASN A 52 2.07 13.11 -4.13
N ALA A 53 0.94 12.55 -3.72
CA ALA A 53 0.64 11.13 -3.84
C ALA A 53 0.64 10.64 -5.29
N ARG A 54 0.15 11.45 -6.22
CA ARG A 54 0.21 11.17 -7.65
C ARG A 54 1.64 10.99 -8.13
N GLU A 55 2.53 11.89 -7.71
CA GLU A 55 3.95 11.82 -8.07
C GLU A 55 4.65 10.64 -7.40
N VAL A 56 4.35 10.36 -6.12
CA VAL A 56 4.85 9.17 -5.42
C VAL A 56 4.40 7.90 -6.14
N ALA A 57 3.13 7.80 -6.53
CA ALA A 57 2.59 6.64 -7.22
C ALA A 57 3.23 6.46 -8.60
N ARG A 58 3.32 7.53 -9.40
CA ARG A 58 3.99 7.50 -10.71
C ARG A 58 5.44 7.04 -10.60
N ARG A 59 6.21 7.60 -9.66
CA ARG A 59 7.61 7.20 -9.44
C ARG A 59 7.75 5.77 -8.97
N THR A 60 6.85 5.31 -8.11
CA THR A 60 6.85 3.95 -7.57
C THR A 60 6.54 2.90 -8.64
N LEU A 61 5.58 3.19 -9.51
CA LEU A 61 5.14 2.28 -10.57
C LEU A 61 6.07 2.34 -11.80
N GLY A 62 6.68 3.49 -12.06
CA GLY A 62 7.35 3.79 -13.32
C GLY A 62 6.36 4.19 -14.42
N ASP A 63 6.85 4.91 -15.43
CA ASP A 63 5.99 5.59 -16.40
C ASP A 63 5.10 4.63 -17.21
N ALA A 64 5.62 3.47 -17.63
CA ALA A 64 4.84 2.51 -18.42
C ALA A 64 3.61 1.95 -17.67
N LEU A 65 3.80 1.52 -16.42
CA LEU A 65 2.69 1.02 -15.60
C LEU A 65 1.75 2.15 -15.17
N TRP A 66 2.30 3.35 -14.96
CA TRP A 66 1.49 4.52 -14.69
C TRP A 66 0.58 4.88 -15.86
N GLU A 67 1.11 4.94 -17.08
CA GLU A 67 0.33 5.17 -18.30
C GLU A 67 -0.74 4.10 -18.49
N GLN A 68 -0.38 2.83 -18.33
CA GLN A 68 -1.34 1.73 -18.38
C GLN A 68 -2.48 1.94 -17.36
N LEU A 69 -2.15 2.26 -16.10
CA LEU A 69 -3.14 2.55 -15.07
C LEU A 69 -4.04 3.73 -15.47
N GLN A 70 -3.49 4.83 -15.99
CA GLN A 70 -4.29 5.98 -16.41
C GLN A 70 -5.22 5.66 -17.58
N GLN A 71 -4.81 4.78 -18.50
CA GLN A 71 -5.60 4.42 -19.68
C GLN A 71 -6.77 3.49 -19.35
N GLN A 72 -6.53 2.44 -18.55
CA GLN A 72 -7.55 1.40 -18.32
C GLN A 72 -8.18 1.43 -16.92
N GLY A 73 -7.62 2.22 -15.99
CA GLY A 73 -8.14 2.39 -14.63
C GLY A 73 -7.78 1.26 -13.65
N TYR A 74 -6.96 0.30 -14.04
CA TYR A 74 -6.53 -0.81 -13.18
C TYR A 74 -5.16 -1.38 -13.57
N LEU A 75 -4.54 -2.11 -12.64
CA LEU A 75 -3.41 -2.99 -12.90
C LEU A 75 -3.74 -4.41 -12.46
N ASP A 76 -3.45 -5.38 -13.32
CA ASP A 76 -3.58 -6.80 -13.04
C ASP A 76 -2.20 -7.36 -12.65
N VAL A 77 -2.11 -7.99 -11.48
CA VAL A 77 -0.88 -8.60 -10.94
C VAL A 77 -1.11 -10.09 -10.75
N PRO A 78 -0.41 -10.97 -11.49
CA PRO A 78 -0.53 -12.41 -11.31
C PRO A 78 -0.08 -12.85 -9.91
N SER A 79 -0.82 -13.79 -9.31
CA SER A 79 -0.44 -14.44 -8.07
C SER A 79 0.77 -15.37 -8.29
N LYS A 80 1.76 -15.29 -7.39
CA LYS A 80 2.88 -16.24 -7.35
C LYS A 80 2.54 -17.46 -6.50
N ARG A 81 1.61 -17.34 -5.55
CA ARG A 81 1.18 -18.42 -4.65
C ARG A 81 0.08 -19.31 -5.21
N PHE A 82 -0.84 -18.76 -5.99
CA PHE A 82 -2.01 -19.46 -6.50
C PHE A 82 -2.02 -19.40 -8.04
N PRO A 83 -1.53 -20.46 -8.72
CA PRO A 83 -1.53 -20.51 -10.18
C PRO A 83 -2.91 -20.24 -10.79
N GLY A 84 -2.96 -19.33 -11.78
CA GLY A 84 -4.20 -18.95 -12.45
C GLY A 84 -5.07 -17.95 -11.67
N VAL A 85 -4.58 -17.39 -10.56
CA VAL A 85 -5.19 -16.26 -9.87
C VAL A 85 -4.49 -14.96 -10.26
N THR A 86 -5.27 -13.90 -10.47
CA THR A 86 -4.80 -12.55 -10.74
C THR A 86 -5.47 -11.57 -9.80
N TYR A 87 -4.67 -10.71 -9.18
CA TYR A 87 -5.15 -9.58 -8.37
C TYR A 87 -5.34 -8.36 -9.27
N ARG A 88 -6.56 -7.87 -9.37
CA ARG A 88 -6.89 -6.61 -10.03
C ARG A 88 -6.93 -5.49 -9.01
N LEU A 89 -6.05 -4.52 -9.20
CA LEU A 89 -5.93 -3.33 -8.37
C LEU A 89 -6.57 -2.14 -9.07
N ARG A 90 -7.38 -1.39 -8.33
CA ARG A 90 -7.97 -0.11 -8.76
C ARG A 90 -7.71 0.93 -7.68
N VAL A 91 -7.47 2.18 -8.08
CA VAL A 91 -7.21 3.27 -7.13
C VAL A 91 -8.42 3.42 -6.21
N GLY A 92 -8.17 3.45 -4.90
CA GLY A 92 -9.19 3.66 -3.87
C GLY A 92 -10.20 2.52 -3.68
N LEU A 93 -10.05 1.36 -4.32
CA LEU A 93 -10.99 0.23 -4.25
C LEU A 93 -10.36 -1.05 -3.69
N ARG A 94 -11.20 -2.02 -3.34
CA ARG A 94 -10.74 -3.35 -2.89
C ARG A 94 -9.99 -4.07 -4.01
N ILE A 95 -9.11 -4.98 -3.62
CA ILE A 95 -8.44 -5.87 -4.57
C ILE A 95 -9.49 -6.87 -5.06
N GLU A 96 -9.70 -6.94 -6.37
CA GLU A 96 -10.54 -7.97 -6.98
C GLU A 96 -9.66 -9.19 -7.33
N VAL A 97 -10.10 -10.38 -6.92
CA VAL A 97 -9.46 -11.65 -7.22
C VAL A 97 -10.14 -12.26 -8.43
N ARG A 98 -9.39 -12.36 -9.53
CA ARG A 98 -9.85 -12.99 -10.77
C ARG A 98 -9.23 -14.37 -10.89
N CYS A 99 -10.04 -15.38 -11.17
CA CYS A 99 -9.59 -16.74 -11.39
C CYS A 99 -9.74 -17.11 -12.87
N ALA A 100 -8.72 -17.77 -13.43
CA ALA A 100 -8.81 -18.37 -14.75
C ALA A 100 -9.91 -19.45 -14.79
N PRO A 101 -10.42 -19.82 -15.99
CA PRO A 101 -11.40 -20.90 -16.11
C PRO A 101 -10.91 -22.19 -15.45
N GLY A 102 -11.78 -22.80 -14.62
CA GLY A 102 -11.46 -24.04 -13.88
C GLY A 102 -10.62 -23.84 -12.61
N VAL A 103 -10.13 -22.64 -12.32
CA VAL A 103 -9.40 -22.33 -11.08
C VAL A 103 -10.37 -21.93 -9.98
N ARG A 104 -10.26 -22.56 -8.81
CA ARG A 104 -11.04 -22.21 -7.63
C ARG A 104 -10.43 -21.02 -6.90
N CYS A 105 -11.25 -20.04 -6.52
CA CYS A 105 -10.82 -18.93 -5.69
C CYS A 105 -10.30 -19.44 -4.32
N PRO A 106 -9.10 -19.02 -3.88
CA PRO A 106 -8.56 -19.39 -2.57
C PRO A 106 -9.37 -18.84 -1.39
N TRP A 107 -10.13 -17.77 -1.62
CA TRP A 107 -10.95 -17.12 -0.60
C TRP A 107 -12.43 -17.41 -0.77
N ARG A 108 -13.19 -17.20 0.30
CA ARG A 108 -14.67 -17.30 0.27
C ARG A 108 -15.32 -16.31 -0.70
N PHE A 109 -14.70 -15.16 -0.90
CA PHE A 109 -15.20 -14.09 -1.77
C PHE A 109 -14.08 -13.54 -2.65
N ASN A 110 -14.47 -12.93 -3.77
CA ASN A 110 -13.53 -12.44 -4.79
C ASN A 110 -13.03 -11.02 -4.54
N TYR A 111 -13.28 -10.42 -3.37
CA TYR A 111 -12.73 -9.12 -3.03
C TYR A 111 -11.94 -9.21 -1.73
N LEU A 112 -10.76 -8.59 -1.72
CA LEU A 112 -9.89 -8.53 -0.56
C LEU A 112 -9.76 -7.07 -0.09
N CYS A 113 -10.02 -6.86 1.20
CA CYS A 113 -9.95 -5.56 1.83
C CYS A 113 -8.67 -5.45 2.66
N ILE A 114 -7.84 -4.48 2.31
CA ILE A 114 -6.69 -4.02 3.08
C ILE A 114 -6.84 -2.51 3.20
N ASN A 115 -6.77 -1.97 4.42
CA ASN A 115 -6.82 -0.53 4.67
C ASN A 115 -5.50 -0.07 5.27
N PRO A 116 -5.04 1.17 5.00
CA PRO A 116 -3.87 1.70 5.66
C PRO A 116 -4.15 1.90 7.16
N THR A 117 -3.09 1.81 7.96
CA THR A 117 -3.18 2.00 9.41
C THR A 117 -3.46 3.46 9.80
N TYR A 118 -3.16 4.41 8.91
CA TYR A 118 -3.41 5.85 9.04
C TYR A 118 -3.98 6.42 7.74
N PRO A 119 -4.58 7.62 7.74
CA PRO A 119 -5.12 8.24 6.54
C PRO A 119 -4.06 8.46 5.47
N LEU A 120 -4.30 7.97 4.26
CA LEU A 120 -3.41 8.15 3.10
C LEU A 120 -4.18 8.58 1.86
N PRO A 121 -3.58 9.35 0.94
CA PRO A 121 -4.17 9.56 -0.38
C PRO A 121 -4.33 8.25 -1.14
N GLU A 122 -5.41 8.13 -1.93
CA GLU A 122 -5.75 6.89 -2.64
C GLU A 122 -4.66 6.40 -3.61
N GLU A 123 -4.04 7.30 -4.39
CA GLU A 123 -3.00 6.93 -5.37
C GLU A 123 -1.71 6.43 -4.69
N GLU A 124 -1.31 7.05 -3.58
CA GLU A 124 -0.15 6.60 -2.80
C GLU A 124 -0.41 5.22 -2.20
N PHE A 125 -1.58 5.01 -1.59
CA PHE A 125 -1.93 3.71 -1.04
C PHE A 125 -2.05 2.63 -2.12
N PHE A 126 -2.56 2.98 -3.31
CA PHE A 126 -2.58 2.08 -4.47
C PHE A 126 -1.15 1.61 -4.83
N ALA A 127 -0.19 2.54 -4.89
CA ALA A 127 1.20 2.19 -5.21
C ALA A 127 1.82 1.26 -4.16
N HIS A 128 1.52 1.48 -2.86
CA HIS A 128 1.90 0.55 -1.80
C HIS A 128 1.27 -0.83 -1.99
N LEU A 129 -0.03 -0.91 -2.26
CA LEU A 129 -0.71 -2.18 -2.53
C LEU A 129 -0.09 -2.92 -3.72
N TYR A 130 0.23 -2.21 -4.80
CA TYR A 130 0.91 -2.79 -5.96
C TYR A 130 2.25 -3.44 -5.57
N LEU A 131 3.10 -2.73 -4.82
CA LEU A 131 4.38 -3.29 -4.35
C LEU A 131 4.18 -4.53 -3.47
N TYR A 132 3.21 -4.49 -2.56
CA TYR A 132 2.92 -5.63 -1.69
C TYR A 132 2.40 -6.83 -2.47
N VAL A 133 1.48 -6.65 -3.42
CA VAL A 133 0.97 -7.75 -4.23
C VAL A 133 2.07 -8.31 -5.15
N ARG A 134 2.91 -7.44 -5.71
CA ARG A 134 4.02 -7.85 -6.59
C ARG A 134 5.10 -8.60 -5.82
N ASP A 135 5.52 -8.09 -4.65
CA ASP A 135 6.78 -8.50 -4.00
C ASP A 135 6.58 -9.20 -2.66
N ASN A 136 5.44 -9.00 -2.00
CA ASN A 136 5.17 -9.49 -0.64
C ASN A 136 3.77 -10.10 -0.51
N GLU A 137 3.44 -11.00 -1.45
CA GLU A 137 2.12 -11.61 -1.56
C GLU A 137 1.69 -12.36 -0.29
N ASP A 138 2.62 -12.98 0.44
CA ASP A 138 2.31 -13.69 1.69
C ASP A 138 1.70 -12.76 2.73
N GLU A 139 2.21 -11.54 2.81
CA GLU A 139 1.69 -10.53 3.73
C GLU A 139 0.29 -10.09 3.31
N VAL A 140 0.03 -9.95 2.01
CA VAL A 140 -1.32 -9.70 1.47
C VAL A 140 -2.27 -10.82 1.88
N ILE A 141 -1.87 -12.08 1.70
CA ILE A 141 -2.67 -13.25 2.09
C ILE A 141 -2.95 -13.26 3.59
N ARG A 142 -1.95 -12.91 4.41
CA ARG A 142 -2.04 -12.91 5.87
C ARG A 142 -2.99 -11.84 6.42
N VAL A 143 -2.98 -10.63 5.84
CA VAL A 143 -3.68 -9.47 6.41
C VAL A 143 -5.00 -9.14 5.74
N ALA A 144 -5.24 -9.63 4.52
CA ALA A 144 -6.44 -9.25 3.80
C ALA A 144 -7.70 -9.88 4.38
N ALA A 145 -8.76 -9.06 4.50
CA ALA A 145 -10.08 -9.54 4.89
C ALA A 145 -10.91 -9.81 3.63
N PRO A 146 -11.38 -11.06 3.39
CA PRO A 146 -12.27 -11.37 2.27
C PRO A 146 -13.63 -10.67 2.41
N GLN A 147 -14.15 -10.13 1.33
CA GLN A 147 -15.38 -9.34 1.29
C GLN A 147 -16.29 -9.74 0.11
N PRO A 148 -17.62 -9.77 0.31
CA PRO A 148 -18.59 -10.20 -0.71
C PRO A 148 -18.78 -9.25 -1.90
N TRP A 149 -18.39 -7.98 -1.82
CA TRP A 149 -18.56 -6.98 -2.88
C TRP A 149 -17.40 -6.00 -2.95
N ASP A 150 -17.27 -5.29 -4.08
CA ASP A 150 -16.34 -4.17 -4.21
C ASP A 150 -16.84 -2.94 -3.43
N GLN A 151 -15.93 -2.17 -2.85
CA GLN A 151 -16.24 -0.97 -2.09
C GLN A 151 -15.01 -0.06 -2.04
N PRO A 152 -15.18 1.28 -1.98
CA PRO A 152 -14.03 2.12 -1.78
C PRO A 152 -13.43 1.95 -0.38
N LEU A 153 -12.10 2.00 -0.34
CA LEU A 153 -11.32 1.71 0.85
C LEU A 153 -11.62 2.72 1.97
N GLY A 154 -11.44 2.23 3.19
CA GLY A 154 -11.47 3.06 4.38
C GLY A 154 -10.09 3.67 4.61
N ARG A 155 -10.06 4.81 5.30
CA ARG A 155 -8.80 5.51 5.64
C ARG A 155 -7.98 5.92 4.41
N THR A 156 -8.61 5.98 3.24
CA THR A 156 -8.05 6.66 2.07
C THR A 156 -8.86 7.91 1.77
N PHE A 157 -8.24 8.94 1.17
CA PHE A 157 -8.89 10.20 0.81
C PHE A 157 -8.40 10.76 -0.53
#